data_AF-A0AAW0AWA2-F1
#
_entry.id   AF-A0AAW0AWA2-F1
#
_cell.length_a   1.000
_cell.length_b   1.000
_cell.length_c   1.000
_cell.angle_alpha   90.00
_cell.angle_beta   90.00
_cell.angle_gamma   90.00
#
_symmetry.space_group_name_H-M   'P 1'
#
loop_
_entity.id
_entity.type
_entity.pdbx_description
1 polymer ?
#
loop_
_entity_poly.entity_id
_entity_poly.type
_entity_poly.pdbx_seq_one_letter_code
_entity_poly.pdbx_strand_id
1 'polypeptide(L)'
;MPRAKLYKSDEAKKRANREKSARYYRRNRDNIKSKNREHIKDVRARMRKQIQAEEYRSIVKIARGIRLTFYNHRVAERRARREEKWRNSTQTEKQYCATHQHFGDLRWRIGSLQNTFDKDLVPSAYRWLDNVYQDCQRRLSSSSPTGRCPLDEASNVLLSYIRSMEKLSDEVINAHGVGKDWRRARQFIKRVRLLLECCYDMEMKILDPDESLEESYTQGQLAFQKPSNRAWIDGLSPLPE
;
A
#
# COMPACT_ATOMS: atom_id res chain seq x y z
N MET A 1 70.76 22.35 14.62
CA MET A 1 71.18 21.31 15.59
C MET A 1 70.09 20.24 15.69
N PRO A 2 70.39 18.93 15.59
CA PRO A 2 69.39 17.88 15.73
C PRO A 2 68.88 17.78 17.17
N ARG A 3 67.56 17.71 17.37
CA ARG A 3 66.95 17.57 18.69
C ARG A 3 67.20 16.14 19.21
N ALA A 4 67.85 16.01 20.37
CA ALA A 4 68.14 14.71 20.96
C ALA A 4 66.85 13.89 21.17
N LYS A 5 66.87 12.61 20.78
CA LYS A 5 65.74 11.70 20.98
C LYS A 5 65.49 11.52 22.48
N LEU A 6 64.25 11.75 22.91
CA LEU A 6 63.83 11.73 24.31
C LEU A 6 63.99 10.34 24.98
N TYR A 7 64.03 9.27 24.19
CA TYR A 7 64.21 7.89 24.65
C TYR A 7 65.34 7.22 23.89
N LYS A 8 66.24 6.54 24.62
CA LYS A 8 67.42 5.86 24.07
C LYS A 8 67.12 4.47 23.51
N SER A 9 65.99 3.86 23.89
CA SER A 9 65.53 2.56 23.39
C SER A 9 64.01 2.53 23.18
N ASP A 10 63.53 1.65 22.30
CA ASP A 10 62.10 1.48 22.05
C ASP A 10 61.35 0.93 23.26
N GLU A 11 62.00 0.11 24.09
CA GLU A 11 61.42 -0.39 25.34
C GLU A 11 61.17 0.73 26.34
N ALA A 12 62.10 1.68 26.47
CA ALA A 12 61.92 2.85 27.33
C ALA A 12 60.75 3.72 26.85
N LYS A 13 60.61 3.90 25.53
CA LYS A 13 59.48 4.61 24.92
C LYS A 13 58.16 3.89 25.19
N LYS A 14 58.09 2.56 25.03
CA LYS A 14 56.90 1.75 25.32
C LYS A 14 56.52 1.84 26.79
N ARG A 15 57.48 1.78 27.72
CA ARG A 15 57.23 1.89 29.17
C ARG A 15 56.68 3.26 29.54
N ALA A 16 57.28 4.34 29.06
CA ALA A 16 56.82 5.70 29.30
C ALA A 16 55.40 5.94 28.75
N ASN A 17 55.09 5.42 27.56
CA ASN A 17 53.74 5.49 27.00
C ASN A 17 52.71 4.70 27.83
N ARG A 18 53.06 3.50 28.30
CA ARG A 18 52.19 2.71 29.20
C ARG A 18 51.91 3.47 30.49
N GLU A 19 52.92 4.08 31.10
CA GLU A 19 52.76 4.84 32.32
C GLU A 19 51.92 6.11 32.13
N LYS A 20 52.16 6.85 31.03
CA LYS A 20 51.35 8.00 30.64
C LYS A 20 49.88 7.62 30.44
N SER A 21 49.61 6.53 29.72
CA SER A 21 48.25 6.00 29.53
C SER A 21 47.62 5.57 30.85
N ALA A 22 48.37 4.89 31.73
CA ALA A 22 47.88 4.48 33.04
C ALA A 22 47.47 5.69 33.90
N ARG A 23 48.29 6.75 33.92
CA ARG A 23 47.95 8.01 34.62
C ARG A 23 46.71 8.67 34.02
N TYR A 24 46.59 8.69 32.69
CA TYR A 24 45.42 9.22 31.99
C TYR A 24 44.14 8.46 32.37
N TYR A 25 44.14 7.12 32.29
CA TYR A 25 42.97 6.31 32.64
C TYR A 25 42.62 6.39 34.13
N ARG A 26 43.63 6.53 35.00
CA ARG A 26 43.40 6.71 36.43
C ARG A 26 42.76 8.07 36.73
N ARG A 27 43.23 9.15 36.09
CA ARG A 27 42.67 10.50 36.25
C ARG A 27 41.27 10.64 35.65
N ASN A 28 41.01 10.01 34.50
CA ASN A 28 39.75 10.15 33.78
C ASN A 28 38.78 8.98 33.99
N ARG A 29 39.04 8.12 34.99
CA ARG A 29 38.30 6.88 35.22
C ARG A 29 36.80 7.11 35.27
N ASP A 30 36.37 8.13 36.01
CA ASP A 30 34.95 8.38 36.26
C ASP A 30 34.27 9.02 35.04
N ASN A 31 34.97 9.90 34.31
CA ASN A 31 34.47 10.47 33.06
C ASN A 31 34.28 9.38 31.98
N ILE A 32 35.26 8.48 31.84
CA ILE A 32 35.17 7.33 30.92
C ILE A 32 34.00 6.43 31.31
N LYS A 33 33.84 6.12 32.61
CA LYS A 33 32.69 5.34 33.09
C LYS A 33 31.36 6.05 32.85
N SER A 34 31.28 7.36 33.04
CA SER A 34 30.06 8.15 32.81
C SER A 34 29.67 8.13 31.34
N LYS A 35 30.60 8.43 30.44
CA LYS A 35 30.38 8.36 28.98
C LYS A 35 29.94 6.98 28.52
N ASN A 36 30.57 5.93 29.06
CA ASN A 36 30.16 4.55 28.73
C ASN A 36 28.73 4.25 29.23
N ARG A 37 28.34 4.74 30.42
CA ARG A 37 26.98 4.58 30.94
C ARG A 37 25.95 5.32 30.08
N GLU A 38 26.25 6.55 29.66
CA GLU A 38 25.40 7.33 28.75
C GLU A 38 25.25 6.64 27.41
N HIS A 39 26.36 6.20 26.80
CA HIS A 39 26.33 5.46 25.55
C HIS A 39 25.47 4.19 25.64
N ILE A 40 25.60 3.40 26.72
CA ILE A 40 24.77 2.21 26.94
C ILE A 40 23.29 2.58 27.10
N LYS A 41 22.97 3.67 27.80
CA LYS A 41 21.58 4.16 27.92
C LYS A 41 21.01 4.56 26.57
N ASP A 42 21.76 5.29 25.77
CA ASP A 42 21.34 5.71 24.43
C ASP A 42 21.11 4.52 23.50
N VAL A 43 22.01 3.55 23.50
CA VAL A 43 21.86 2.30 22.73
C VAL A 43 20.59 1.56 23.15
N ARG A 44 20.36 1.42 24.47
CA ARG A 44 19.13 0.78 24.98
C ARG A 44 17.86 1.56 24.61
N ALA A 45 17.90 2.89 24.64
CA ALA A 45 16.76 3.73 24.26
C ALA A 45 16.43 3.59 22.78
N ARG A 46 17.46 3.56 21.90
CA ARG A 46 17.29 3.31 20.46
C ARG A 46 16.72 1.92 20.20
N MET A 47 17.25 0.90 20.85
CA MET A 47 16.81 -0.48 20.71
C MET A 47 15.35 -0.65 21.17
N ARG A 48 14.95 -0.01 22.28
CA ARG A 48 13.53 0.01 22.72
C ARG A 48 12.61 0.67 21.71
N LYS A 49 13.02 1.80 21.11
CA LYS A 49 12.24 2.47 20.07
C LYS A 49 12.09 1.59 18.82
N GLN A 50 13.15 0.89 18.41
CA GLN A 50 13.09 -0.07 17.31
C GLN A 50 12.12 -1.21 17.60
N ILE A 51 12.23 -1.85 18.77
CA ILE A 51 11.32 -2.93 19.19
C ILE A 51 9.86 -2.44 19.18
N GLN A 52 9.57 -1.27 19.75
CA GLN A 52 8.21 -0.71 19.73
C GLN A 52 7.68 -0.43 18.32
N ALA A 53 8.54 0.06 17.41
CA ALA A 53 8.16 0.29 16.03
C ALA A 53 7.88 -1.02 15.28
N GLU A 54 8.68 -2.06 15.50
CA GLU A 54 8.48 -3.40 14.94
C GLU A 54 7.20 -4.06 15.49
N GLU A 55 6.96 -3.98 16.79
CA GLU A 55 5.72 -4.45 17.42
C GLU A 55 4.50 -3.76 16.83
N TYR A 56 4.53 -2.43 16.70
CA TYR A 56 3.44 -1.66 16.10
C TYR A 56 3.20 -2.06 14.64
N ARG A 57 4.26 -2.22 13.84
CA ARG A 57 4.16 -2.70 12.45
C ARG A 57 3.53 -4.08 12.36
N SER A 58 3.96 -5.01 13.22
CA SER A 58 3.40 -6.35 13.28
C SER A 58 1.90 -6.31 13.59
N ILE A 59 1.50 -5.52 14.58
CA ILE A 59 0.09 -5.33 14.95
C ILE A 59 -0.72 -4.74 13.79
N VAL A 60 -0.23 -3.70 13.12
CA VAL A 60 -0.92 -3.08 11.97
C VAL A 60 -1.06 -4.07 10.81
N LYS A 61 -0.01 -4.84 10.51
CA LYS A 61 -0.03 -5.87 9.46
C LYS A 61 -1.06 -6.96 9.77
N ILE A 62 -1.10 -7.45 11.01
CA ILE A 62 -2.09 -8.43 11.48
C ILE A 62 -3.51 -7.85 11.39
N ALA A 63 -3.73 -6.63 11.87
CA ALA A 63 -5.04 -5.98 11.84
C ALA A 63 -5.55 -5.76 10.40
N ARG A 64 -4.66 -5.37 9.47
CA ARG A 64 -5.00 -5.26 8.04
C ARG A 64 -5.31 -6.62 7.41
N GLY A 65 -4.51 -7.65 7.71
CA GLY A 65 -4.77 -9.02 7.26
C GLY A 65 -6.13 -9.54 7.72
N ILE A 66 -6.44 -9.37 9.01
CA ILE A 66 -7.75 -9.71 9.59
C ILE A 66 -8.88 -8.94 8.91
N ARG A 67 -8.72 -7.63 8.68
CA ARG A 67 -9.74 -6.82 8.01
C ARG A 67 -9.99 -7.30 6.57
N LEU A 68 -8.95 -7.69 5.86
CA LEU A 68 -9.04 -8.22 4.49
C LEU A 68 -9.72 -9.60 4.47
N THR A 69 -9.40 -10.50 5.41
CA THR A 69 -10.05 -11.82 5.48
C THR A 69 -11.53 -11.70 5.82
N PHE A 70 -11.92 -10.86 6.79
CA PHE A 70 -13.34 -10.58 7.09
C PHE A 70 -14.08 -10.00 5.88
N TYR A 71 -13.45 -9.07 5.16
CA TYR A 71 -14.03 -8.51 3.95
C TYR A 71 -14.25 -9.58 2.87
N ASN A 72 -13.23 -10.41 2.61
CA ASN A 72 -13.30 -11.49 1.63
C ASN A 72 -14.36 -12.53 2.01
N HIS A 73 -14.45 -12.91 3.29
CA HIS A 73 -15.48 -13.82 3.79
C HIS A 73 -16.89 -13.26 3.56
N ARG A 74 -17.12 -12.00 3.93
CA ARG A 74 -18.42 -11.33 3.74
C ARG A 74 -18.81 -11.20 2.26
N VAL A 75 -17.83 -10.99 1.38
CA VAL A 75 -18.03 -10.99 -0.07
C VAL A 75 -18.37 -12.39 -0.58
N ALA A 76 -17.69 -13.43 -0.08
CA ALA A 76 -17.93 -14.82 -0.43
C ALA A 76 -19.33 -15.28 0.02
N GLU A 77 -19.76 -14.97 1.23
CA GLU A 77 -21.12 -15.26 1.72
C GLU A 77 -22.19 -14.58 0.86
N ARG A 78 -22.00 -13.29 0.53
CA ARG A 78 -22.92 -12.58 -0.37
C ARG A 78 -22.99 -13.25 -1.74
N ARG A 79 -21.86 -13.74 -2.26
CA ARG A 79 -21.80 -14.49 -3.51
C ARG A 79 -22.58 -15.80 -3.41
N ALA A 80 -22.35 -16.59 -2.36
CA ALA A 80 -23.03 -17.87 -2.14
C ALA A 80 -24.54 -17.69 -2.07
N ARG A 81 -25.04 -16.72 -1.28
CA ARG A 81 -26.47 -16.40 -1.18
C ARG A 81 -27.08 -15.99 -2.52
N ARG A 82 -26.32 -15.29 -3.38
CA ARG A 82 -26.79 -14.87 -4.71
C ARG A 82 -26.85 -16.05 -5.69
N GLU A 83 -25.84 -16.93 -5.66
CA GLU A 83 -25.82 -18.13 -6.50
C GLU A 83 -26.96 -19.09 -6.11
N GLU A 84 -27.24 -19.22 -4.81
CA GLU A 84 -28.36 -19.99 -4.29
C GLU A 84 -29.72 -19.42 -4.72
N LYS A 85 -29.92 -18.09 -4.58
CA LYS A 85 -31.11 -17.41 -5.11
C LYS A 85 -31.30 -17.64 -6.61
N TRP A 86 -30.22 -17.60 -7.39
CA TRP A 86 -30.29 -17.84 -8.84
C TRP A 86 -30.64 -19.28 -9.21
N ARG A 87 -30.08 -20.25 -8.48
CA ARG A 87 -30.42 -21.67 -8.66
C ARG A 87 -31.90 -21.92 -8.36
N ASN A 88 -32.45 -21.23 -7.36
CA ASN A 88 -33.83 -21.40 -6.91
C ASN A 88 -34.86 -20.56 -7.72
N SER A 89 -34.41 -19.65 -8.59
CA SER A 89 -35.31 -18.87 -9.44
C SER A 89 -35.88 -19.72 -10.58
N THR A 90 -37.20 -19.64 -10.76
CA THR A 90 -37.96 -20.43 -11.75
C THR A 90 -37.69 -19.95 -13.18
N GLN A 91 -37.84 -20.85 -14.16
CA GLN A 91 -37.57 -20.58 -15.58
C GLN A 91 -38.46 -19.47 -16.17
N THR A 92 -39.66 -19.28 -15.60
CA THR A 92 -40.61 -18.21 -15.91
C THR A 92 -40.19 -16.85 -15.36
N GLU A 93 -39.61 -16.76 -14.16
CA GLU A 93 -39.00 -15.51 -13.65
C GLU A 93 -37.85 -15.07 -14.55
N LYS A 94 -37.02 -16.01 -15.01
CA LYS A 94 -35.90 -15.74 -15.93
C LYS A 94 -36.38 -15.19 -17.29
N GLN A 95 -37.58 -15.56 -17.74
CA GLN A 95 -38.20 -15.06 -18.98
C GLN A 95 -38.94 -13.73 -18.78
N TYR A 96 -39.59 -13.50 -17.63
CA TYR A 96 -40.34 -12.26 -17.35
C TYR A 96 -39.42 -11.03 -17.22
N CYS A 97 -38.17 -11.25 -16.84
CA CYS A 97 -37.13 -10.23 -16.78
C CYS A 97 -36.74 -9.64 -18.16
N ALA A 98 -37.13 -10.26 -19.27
CA ALA A 98 -36.73 -9.82 -20.62
C ALA A 98 -37.65 -8.74 -21.23
N THR A 99 -38.83 -8.48 -20.66
CA THR A 99 -39.89 -7.70 -21.33
C THR A 99 -40.13 -6.28 -20.80
N HIS A 100 -39.43 -5.81 -19.77
CA HIS A 100 -39.77 -4.54 -19.11
C HIS A 100 -38.74 -3.40 -19.36
N GLN A 101 -39.25 -2.19 -19.63
CA GLN A 101 -38.54 -0.91 -19.88
C GLN A 101 -37.38 -0.59 -18.91
N HIS A 102 -37.37 -1.16 -17.70
CA HIS A 102 -36.30 -1.00 -16.72
C HIS A 102 -34.93 -1.57 -17.14
N PHE A 103 -34.89 -2.50 -18.10
CA PHE A 103 -33.63 -3.07 -18.59
C PHE A 103 -32.75 -2.03 -19.30
N GLY A 104 -33.38 -1.17 -20.12
CA GLY A 104 -32.68 -0.09 -20.80
C GLY A 104 -32.00 0.86 -19.82
N ASP A 105 -32.69 1.17 -18.71
CA ASP A 105 -32.20 2.07 -17.67
C ASP A 105 -30.99 1.48 -16.92
N LEU A 106 -31.05 0.23 -16.45
CA LEU A 106 -29.91 -0.39 -15.73
C LEU A 106 -28.66 -0.51 -16.61
N ARG A 107 -28.82 -0.93 -17.86
CA ARG A 107 -27.72 -1.03 -18.82
C ARG A 107 -27.12 0.35 -19.10
N TRP A 108 -27.96 1.37 -19.28
CA TRP A 108 -27.53 2.75 -19.48
C TRP A 108 -26.80 3.29 -18.25
N ARG A 109 -27.30 3.05 -17.03
CA ARG A 109 -26.65 3.46 -15.77
C ARG A 109 -25.27 2.81 -15.60
N ILE A 110 -25.13 1.52 -15.92
CA ILE A 110 -23.82 0.85 -15.93
C ILE A 110 -22.88 1.52 -16.93
N GLY A 111 -23.34 1.74 -18.16
CA GLY A 111 -22.53 2.40 -19.20
C GLY A 111 -22.14 3.82 -18.83
N SER A 112 -23.06 4.58 -18.24
CA SER A 112 -22.84 5.96 -17.78
C SER A 112 -21.80 6.02 -16.66
N LEU A 113 -21.89 5.11 -15.68
CA LEU A 113 -20.90 5.04 -14.59
C LEU A 113 -19.51 4.64 -15.11
N GLN A 114 -19.44 3.71 -16.07
CA GLN A 114 -18.19 3.33 -16.74
C GLN A 114 -17.59 4.51 -17.51
N ASN A 115 -18.40 5.22 -18.30
CA ASN A 115 -17.94 6.37 -19.06
C ASN A 115 -17.46 7.50 -18.15
N THR A 116 -18.12 7.72 -17.00
CA THR A 116 -17.70 8.74 -16.02
C THR A 116 -16.35 8.35 -15.40
N PHE A 117 -16.22 7.08 -15.01
CA PHE A 117 -14.96 6.54 -14.51
C PHE A 117 -13.83 6.66 -15.54
N ASP A 118 -14.06 6.28 -16.79
CA ASP A 118 -13.03 6.36 -17.84
C ASP A 118 -12.64 7.83 -18.14
N LYS A 119 -13.57 8.78 -18.00
CA LYS A 119 -13.30 10.23 -18.10
C LYS A 119 -12.42 10.74 -16.94
N ASP A 120 -12.69 10.29 -15.73
CA ASP A 120 -11.90 10.67 -14.55
C ASP A 120 -10.45 10.13 -14.62
N LEU A 121 -10.24 9.05 -15.38
CA LEU A 121 -8.95 8.40 -15.58
C LEU A 121 -8.23 8.82 -16.87
N VAL A 122 -8.66 9.90 -17.54
CA VAL A 122 -8.01 10.39 -18.76
C VAL A 122 -6.58 10.89 -18.48
N PRO A 123 -5.60 10.65 -19.35
CA PRO A 123 -5.69 9.95 -20.64
C PRO A 123 -5.62 8.42 -20.56
N SER A 124 -5.15 7.86 -19.44
CA SER A 124 -5.23 6.43 -19.17
C SER A 124 -5.17 6.17 -17.68
N ALA A 125 -5.72 5.04 -17.25
CA ALA A 125 -5.75 4.66 -15.84
C ALA A 125 -4.34 4.43 -15.28
N TYR A 126 -3.40 3.95 -16.12
CA TYR A 126 -1.97 3.95 -15.79
C TYR A 126 -1.43 5.36 -15.54
N ARG A 127 -1.71 6.34 -16.41
CA ARG A 127 -1.26 7.72 -16.24
C ARG A 127 -1.88 8.39 -15.02
N TRP A 128 -3.13 8.06 -14.70
CA TRP A 128 -3.76 8.53 -13.48
C TRP A 128 -3.03 8.01 -12.23
N LEU A 129 -2.68 6.73 -12.16
CA LEU A 129 -1.88 6.18 -11.05
C LEU A 129 -0.47 6.78 -10.99
N ASP A 130 0.14 7.04 -12.15
CA ASP A 130 1.42 7.72 -12.24
C ASP A 130 1.35 9.13 -11.64
N ASN A 131 0.28 9.88 -11.91
CA ASN A 131 0.03 11.18 -11.28
C ASN A 131 -0.16 11.06 -9.77
N VAL A 132 -0.93 10.06 -9.29
CA VAL A 132 -1.09 9.80 -7.85
C VAL A 132 0.25 9.52 -7.18
N TYR A 133 1.14 8.77 -7.83
CA TYR A 133 2.51 8.54 -7.36
C TYR A 133 3.28 9.87 -7.26
N GLN A 134 3.26 10.70 -8.31
CA GLN A 134 3.95 11.99 -8.31
C GLN A 134 3.43 12.92 -7.19
N ASP A 135 2.12 12.90 -6.93
CA ASP A 135 1.50 13.66 -5.84
C ASP A 135 1.99 13.18 -4.47
N CYS A 136 2.14 11.86 -4.30
CA CYS A 136 2.74 11.29 -3.10
C CYS A 136 4.19 11.75 -2.92
N GLN A 137 5.00 11.70 -3.98
CA GLN A 137 6.40 12.14 -3.92
C GLN A 137 6.54 13.63 -3.58
N ARG A 138 5.71 14.48 -4.19
CA ARG A 138 5.65 15.92 -3.87
C ARG A 138 5.29 16.15 -2.40
N ARG A 139 4.33 15.39 -1.87
CA ARG A 139 3.95 15.45 -0.46
C ARG A 139 5.07 14.98 0.46
N LEU A 140 5.72 13.85 0.17
CA LEU A 140 6.83 13.31 0.97
C LEU A 140 8.04 14.24 1.00
N SER A 141 8.29 14.95 -0.10
CA SER A 141 9.37 15.94 -0.20
C SER A 141 9.04 17.28 0.48
N SER A 142 7.76 17.53 0.82
CA SER A 142 7.35 18.78 1.44
C SER A 142 7.73 18.84 2.91
N SER A 143 8.29 19.96 3.35
CA SER A 143 8.67 20.21 4.75
C SER A 143 7.46 20.32 5.69
N SER A 144 6.27 20.54 5.14
CA SER A 144 5.00 20.61 5.86
C SER A 144 3.89 19.96 5.04
N PRO A 145 3.67 18.63 5.19
CA PRO A 145 2.62 17.92 4.48
C PRO A 145 1.25 18.32 5.05
N THR A 146 0.75 19.48 4.62
CA THR A 146 -0.60 19.94 4.89
C THR A 146 -1.56 19.40 3.84
N GLY A 147 -2.77 19.00 4.24
CA GLY A 147 -3.78 18.44 3.34
C GLY A 147 -3.97 16.91 3.43
N ARG A 148 -4.95 16.39 2.68
CA ARG A 148 -5.29 14.96 2.66
C ARG A 148 -4.28 14.16 1.85
N CYS A 149 -4.07 12.89 2.23
CA CYS A 149 -3.16 12.00 1.53
C CYS A 149 -3.69 11.75 0.10
N PRO A 150 -2.88 11.92 -0.96
CA PRO A 150 -3.31 11.61 -2.33
C PRO A 150 -3.86 10.19 -2.48
N LEU A 151 -3.28 9.22 -1.76
CA LEU A 151 -3.76 7.83 -1.74
C LEU A 151 -5.12 7.69 -1.06
N ASP A 152 -5.42 8.47 -0.01
CA ASP A 152 -6.74 8.45 0.62
C ASP A 152 -7.80 9.02 -0.31
N GLU A 153 -7.49 10.12 -1.01
CA GLU A 153 -8.39 10.73 -1.99
C GLU A 153 -8.67 9.78 -3.15
N ALA A 154 -7.62 9.22 -3.75
CA ALA A 154 -7.71 8.20 -4.79
C ALA A 154 -8.54 6.99 -4.33
N SER A 155 -8.24 6.44 -3.15
CA SER A 155 -8.95 5.29 -2.60
C SER A 155 -10.44 5.58 -2.37
N ASN A 156 -10.78 6.78 -1.88
CA ASN A 156 -12.16 7.17 -1.67
C ASN A 156 -12.96 7.25 -2.98
N VAL A 157 -12.36 7.82 -4.03
CA VAL A 157 -12.97 7.86 -5.38
C VAL A 157 -13.21 6.44 -5.89
N LEU A 158 -12.21 5.57 -5.86
CA LEU A 158 -12.33 4.17 -6.31
C LEU A 158 -13.39 3.39 -5.50
N LEU A 159 -13.43 3.58 -4.17
CA LEU A 159 -14.43 2.94 -3.31
C LEU A 159 -15.85 3.41 -3.62
N SER A 160 -16.06 4.69 -3.98
CA SER A 160 -17.38 5.17 -4.41
C SER A 160 -17.84 4.48 -5.69
N TYR A 161 -16.95 4.29 -6.67
CA TYR A 161 -17.26 3.57 -7.90
C TYR A 161 -17.61 2.10 -7.64
N ILE A 162 -16.86 1.42 -6.77
CA ILE A 162 -17.15 0.03 -6.37
C ILE A 162 -18.53 -0.05 -5.72
N ARG A 163 -18.86 0.81 -4.75
CA ARG A 163 -20.14 0.79 -4.06
C ARG A 163 -21.31 1.04 -5.01
N SER A 164 -21.18 2.03 -5.90
CA SER A 164 -22.20 2.35 -6.89
C SER A 164 -22.41 1.20 -7.88
N MET A 165 -21.34 0.59 -8.38
CA MET A 165 -21.45 -0.55 -9.30
C MET A 165 -21.93 -1.83 -8.60
N GLU A 166 -21.57 -2.06 -7.33
CA GLU A 166 -22.09 -3.19 -6.55
C GLU A 166 -23.60 -3.08 -6.39
N LYS A 167 -24.11 -1.89 -6.06
CA LYS A 167 -25.55 -1.61 -6.00
C LYS A 167 -26.24 -1.89 -7.35
N LEU A 168 -25.70 -1.36 -8.45
CA LEU A 168 -26.21 -1.63 -9.80
C LEU A 168 -26.16 -3.12 -10.15
N SER A 169 -25.08 -3.82 -9.77
CA SER A 169 -24.95 -5.25 -10.04
C SER A 169 -25.99 -6.07 -9.29
N ASP A 170 -26.37 -5.64 -8.09
CA ASP A 170 -27.40 -6.28 -7.27
C ASP A 170 -28.79 -6.01 -7.85
N GLU A 171 -29.06 -4.78 -8.31
CA GLU A 171 -30.27 -4.43 -9.06
C GLU A 171 -30.40 -5.31 -10.32
N VAL A 172 -29.31 -5.49 -11.09
CA VAL A 172 -29.31 -6.34 -12.29
C VAL A 172 -29.53 -7.83 -11.97
N ILE A 173 -28.90 -8.36 -10.90
CA ILE A 173 -29.13 -9.77 -10.49
C ILE A 173 -30.60 -9.97 -10.11
N ASN A 174 -31.16 -9.07 -9.32
CA ASN A 174 -32.55 -9.19 -8.87
C ASN A 174 -33.54 -9.05 -10.03
N ALA A 175 -33.22 -8.19 -11.00
CA ALA A 175 -34.11 -7.89 -12.12
C ALA A 175 -33.94 -8.82 -13.32
N HIS A 176 -32.78 -9.46 -13.53
CA HIS A 176 -32.47 -10.24 -14.75
C HIS A 176 -31.55 -11.45 -14.53
N GLY A 177 -31.06 -11.64 -13.30
CA GLY A 177 -30.11 -12.70 -13.00
C GLY A 177 -28.70 -12.51 -13.54
N VAL A 178 -28.02 -13.63 -13.79
CA VAL A 178 -26.60 -13.67 -14.17
C VAL A 178 -26.45 -13.50 -15.69
N GLY A 179 -26.69 -12.26 -16.16
CA GLY A 179 -26.64 -11.88 -17.57
C GLY A 179 -25.30 -11.28 -18.04
N LYS A 180 -25.29 -10.74 -19.27
CA LYS A 180 -24.14 -10.01 -19.84
C LYS A 180 -23.86 -8.72 -19.06
N ASP A 181 -24.89 -7.95 -18.71
CA ASP A 181 -24.73 -6.68 -17.98
C ASP A 181 -24.23 -6.89 -16.54
N TRP A 182 -24.67 -7.98 -15.89
CA TRP A 182 -24.09 -8.36 -14.60
C TRP A 182 -22.60 -8.68 -14.73
N ARG A 183 -22.21 -9.50 -15.71
CA ARG A 183 -20.80 -9.81 -15.97
C ARG A 183 -19.99 -8.56 -16.26
N ARG A 184 -20.54 -7.62 -17.03
CA ARG A 184 -19.94 -6.31 -17.30
C ARG A 184 -19.74 -5.48 -16.02
N ALA A 185 -20.76 -5.38 -15.17
CA ALA A 185 -20.64 -4.71 -13.87
C ALA A 185 -19.58 -5.38 -12.98
N ARG A 186 -19.51 -6.71 -12.98
CA ARG A 186 -18.48 -7.47 -12.23
C ARG A 186 -17.08 -7.26 -12.76
N GLN A 187 -16.89 -7.25 -14.09
CA GLN A 187 -15.61 -6.94 -14.71
C GLN A 187 -15.15 -5.52 -14.36
N PHE A 188 -16.08 -4.56 -14.36
CA PHE A 188 -15.78 -3.21 -13.89
C PHE A 188 -15.36 -3.18 -12.42
N ILE A 189 -16.12 -3.80 -11.52
CA ILE A 189 -15.77 -3.87 -10.08
C ILE A 189 -14.38 -4.48 -9.90
N LYS A 190 -14.08 -5.56 -10.63
CA LYS A 190 -12.73 -6.15 -10.63
C LYS A 190 -11.70 -5.10 -11.07
N ARG A 191 -11.92 -4.40 -12.20
CA ARG A 191 -11.04 -3.34 -12.72
C ARG A 191 -10.70 -2.28 -11.67
N VAL A 192 -11.74 -1.73 -11.03
CA VAL A 192 -11.57 -0.71 -9.99
C VAL A 192 -10.85 -1.27 -8.75
N ARG A 193 -11.06 -2.54 -8.41
CA ARG A 193 -10.35 -3.18 -7.29
C ARG A 193 -8.85 -3.32 -7.52
N LEU A 194 -8.40 -3.64 -8.74
CA LEU A 194 -6.94 -3.68 -9.01
C LEU A 194 -6.31 -2.29 -8.92
N LEU A 195 -7.00 -1.25 -9.37
CA LEU A 195 -6.53 0.13 -9.17
C LEU A 195 -6.37 0.44 -7.67
N LEU A 196 -7.34 0.01 -6.86
CA LEU A 196 -7.29 0.19 -5.41
C LEU A 196 -6.13 -0.62 -4.79
N GLU A 197 -5.89 -1.85 -5.26
CA GLU A 197 -4.72 -2.65 -4.87
C GLU A 197 -3.40 -1.95 -5.23
N CYS A 198 -3.33 -1.28 -6.37
CA CYS A 198 -2.16 -0.48 -6.74
C CYS A 198 -1.96 0.71 -5.80
N CYS A 199 -3.05 1.35 -5.34
CA CYS A 199 -2.96 2.40 -4.32
C CYS A 199 -2.43 1.85 -2.98
N TYR A 200 -2.89 0.66 -2.56
CA TYR A 200 -2.39 0.01 -1.35
C TYR A 200 -0.93 -0.43 -1.48
N ASP A 201 -0.52 -0.91 -2.65
CA ASP A 201 0.88 -1.25 -2.91
C ASP A 201 1.80 -0.03 -2.71
N MET A 202 1.42 1.13 -3.27
CA MET A 202 2.14 2.39 -3.01
C MET A 202 2.14 2.75 -1.52
N GLU A 203 1.00 2.66 -0.84
CA GLU A 203 0.91 2.95 0.60
C GLU A 203 1.86 2.05 1.41
N MET A 204 1.95 0.77 1.06
CA MET A 204 2.86 -0.17 1.72
C MET A 204 4.32 0.23 1.54
N LYS A 205 4.74 0.65 0.33
CA LYS A 205 6.11 1.14 0.08
C LYS A 205 6.43 2.47 0.76
N ILE A 206 5.42 3.29 1.06
CA ILE A 206 5.63 4.52 1.87
C ILE A 206 5.92 4.17 3.34
N LEU A 207 5.28 3.11 3.85
CA LEU A 207 5.38 2.73 5.26
C LEU A 207 6.56 1.80 5.56
N ASP A 208 7.14 1.20 4.53
CA ASP A 208 8.31 0.33 4.63
C ASP A 208 9.59 1.16 4.83
N PRO A 209 10.35 0.99 5.93
CA PRO A 209 11.61 1.70 6.11
C PRO A 209 12.76 1.15 5.27
N ASP A 210 12.65 -0.11 4.83
CA ASP A 210 13.74 -0.84 4.19
C ASP A 210 13.66 -0.70 2.66
N GLU A 211 12.52 -0.21 2.17
CA GLU A 211 12.26 -0.04 0.74
C GLU A 211 11.56 1.30 0.51
N SER A 212 12.23 2.23 -0.18
CA SER A 212 11.61 3.51 -0.48
C SER A 212 10.64 3.40 -1.66
N LEU A 213 9.52 4.13 -1.59
CA LEU A 213 8.57 4.25 -2.70
C LEU A 213 9.26 4.66 -4.02
N GLU A 214 10.27 5.52 -3.95
CA GLU A 214 11.04 5.99 -5.11
C GLU A 214 11.90 4.87 -5.73
N GLU A 215 12.58 4.06 -4.90
CA GLU A 215 13.34 2.90 -5.39
C GLU A 215 12.42 1.88 -6.04
N SER A 216 11.30 1.52 -5.41
CA SER A 216 10.34 0.57 -5.99
C SER A 216 9.77 1.07 -7.32
N TYR A 217 9.47 2.37 -7.43
CA TYR A 217 9.00 2.97 -8.67
C TYR A 217 10.08 2.92 -9.77
N THR A 218 11.31 3.30 -9.44
CA THR A 218 12.43 3.33 -10.39
C THR A 218 12.78 1.93 -10.90
N GLN A 219 12.67 0.93 -10.02
CA GLN A 219 12.90 -0.48 -10.36
C GLN A 219 11.70 -1.13 -11.08
N GLY A 220 10.60 -0.43 -11.30
CA GLY A 220 9.42 -0.98 -11.98
C GLY A 220 8.66 -2.02 -11.13
N GLN A 221 8.81 -1.98 -9.81
CA GLN A 221 8.29 -3.01 -8.90
C GLN A 221 6.86 -2.74 -8.44
N LEU A 222 6.34 -1.53 -8.63
CA LEU A 222 4.98 -1.20 -8.21
C LEU A 222 3.96 -2.00 -9.02
N ALA A 223 2.87 -2.38 -8.36
CA ALA A 223 1.85 -3.26 -8.93
C ALA A 223 1.30 -2.74 -10.26
N PHE A 224 1.15 -1.43 -10.44
CA PHE A 224 0.63 -0.85 -11.68
C PHE A 224 1.64 -0.80 -12.83
N GLN A 225 2.93 -0.96 -12.55
CA GLN A 225 4.00 -1.02 -13.55
C GLN A 225 4.16 -2.42 -14.16
N LYS A 226 3.63 -3.46 -13.49
CA LYS A 226 3.64 -4.83 -14.00
C LYS A 226 2.86 -4.91 -15.33
N PRO A 227 3.42 -5.48 -16.41
CA PRO A 227 2.79 -5.50 -17.73
C PRO A 227 1.38 -6.09 -17.74
N SER A 228 1.15 -7.17 -16.99
CA SER A 228 -0.16 -7.82 -16.84
C SER A 228 -1.21 -6.88 -16.24
N ASN A 229 -0.83 -6.15 -15.19
CA ASN A 229 -1.72 -5.22 -14.50
C ASN A 229 -1.98 -3.99 -15.37
N ARG A 230 -0.94 -3.45 -16.03
CA ARG A 230 -1.08 -2.30 -16.93
C ARG A 230 -2.06 -2.57 -18.07
N ALA A 231 -1.90 -3.68 -18.78
CA ALA A 231 -2.80 -4.06 -19.86
C ALA A 231 -4.26 -4.15 -19.40
N TRP A 232 -4.47 -4.60 -18.16
CA TRP A 232 -5.82 -4.77 -17.64
C TRP A 232 -6.44 -3.49 -17.07
N ILE A 233 -5.64 -2.68 -16.38
CA ILE A 233 -6.02 -1.36 -15.86
C ILE A 233 -6.47 -0.44 -17.01
N ASP A 234 -5.75 -0.46 -18.13
CA ASP A 234 -6.12 0.31 -19.33
C ASP A 234 -7.23 -0.35 -20.16
N GLY A 235 -7.75 -1.52 -19.74
CA GLY A 235 -8.85 -2.20 -20.41
C GLY A 235 -8.46 -2.89 -21.73
N LEU A 236 -7.17 -3.11 -21.97
CA LEU A 236 -6.61 -3.71 -23.19
C LEU A 236 -6.57 -5.24 -23.16
N SER A 237 -6.74 -5.87 -22.00
CA SER A 237 -6.71 -7.34 -21.85
C SER A 237 -7.92 -7.89 -21.08
N PRO A 238 -8.46 -9.07 -21.43
CA PRO A 238 -9.36 -9.81 -20.55
C PRO A 238 -8.63 -10.25 -19.27
N LEU A 239 -9.40 -10.54 -18.19
CA LEU A 239 -8.88 -11.00 -16.90
C LEU A 239 -8.01 -12.26 -17.06
N PRO A 240 -6.87 -12.38 -16.34
CA PRO A 240 -6.34 -13.69 -15.99
C PRO A 240 -7.41 -14.42 -15.14
N GLU A 241 -7.69 -15.68 -15.47
CA GLU A 241 -8.60 -16.53 -14.70
C GLU A 241 -8.09 -16.81 -13.28
#